data_AF-A0A6A1WCV3-F1
#
_entry.id   AF-A0A6A1WCV3-F1
#
_cell.length_a   1.000
_cell.length_b   1.000
_cell.length_c   1.000
_cell.angle_alpha   90.00
_cell.angle_beta   90.00
_cell.angle_gamma   90.00
#
_symmetry.space_group_name_H-M   'P 1'
#
loop_
_entity.id
_entity.type
_entity.pdbx_description
1 polymer ?
#
loop_
_entity_poly.entity_id
_entity_poly.type
_entity_poly.pdbx_seq_one_letter_code
_entity_poly.pdbx_strand_id
1 'polypeptide(L)'
;MPEPKYVIAMGACTITGGMFSTDSYSTVRGVDKLIPVDVYLPGCPPKPEAVIDAITKLRKKLSREIYEDRIRSQQGSRCFTISHKFHIGRSIHTGNYDRGLLYQPPSNSGIL
;
A
#
# COMPACT_ATOMS: atom_id res chain seq x y z
N MET A 1 -11.70 -3.62 -7.07
CA MET A 1 -11.06 -4.22 -8.26
C MET A 1 -11.78 -5.53 -8.56
N PRO A 2 -12.29 -5.74 -9.78
CA PRO A 2 -12.97 -6.97 -10.15
C PRO A 2 -12.01 -8.16 -10.15
N GLU A 3 -12.47 -9.35 -9.79
CA GLU A 3 -11.73 -10.60 -10.03
C GLU A 3 -11.76 -10.93 -11.54
N PRO A 4 -10.68 -11.47 -12.13
CA PRO A 4 -9.39 -11.86 -11.54
C PRO A 4 -8.43 -10.67 -11.36
N LYS A 5 -7.68 -10.66 -10.24
CA LYS A 5 -6.67 -9.64 -9.93
C LYS A 5 -5.29 -10.28 -9.83
N TYR A 6 -4.30 -9.62 -10.43
CA TYR A 6 -2.90 -10.04 -10.38
C TYR A 6 -2.03 -8.90 -9.88
N VAL A 7 -1.04 -9.23 -9.05
CA VAL A 7 -0.18 -8.24 -8.40
C VAL A 7 1.29 -8.51 -8.73
N ILE A 8 1.97 -7.49 -9.25
CA ILE A 8 3.41 -7.52 -9.52
C ILE A 8 4.12 -6.65 -8.47
N ALA A 9 5.06 -7.23 -7.72
CA ALA A 9 5.94 -6.47 -6.85
C ALA A 9 7.16 -5.97 -7.64
N MET A 10 7.21 -4.67 -7.89
CA MET A 10 8.27 -4.01 -8.66
C MET A 10 9.28 -3.32 -7.74
N GLY A 11 10.55 -3.71 -7.89
CA GLY A 11 11.70 -3.12 -7.21
C GLY A 11 11.93 -3.60 -5.78
N ALA A 12 13.15 -3.44 -5.29
CA ALA A 12 13.60 -3.98 -4.00
C ALA A 12 12.73 -3.51 -2.81
N CYS A 13 12.22 -2.27 -2.86
CA CYS A 13 11.36 -1.72 -1.82
C CYS A 13 10.06 -2.49 -1.62
N THR A 14 9.42 -2.95 -2.71
CA THR A 14 8.14 -3.67 -2.60
C THR A 14 8.32 -5.15 -2.25
N ILE A 15 9.51 -5.72 -2.48
CA ILE A 15 9.81 -7.12 -2.20
C ILE A 15 10.23 -7.31 -0.75
N THR A 16 11.26 -6.57 -0.29
CA THR A 16 11.84 -6.74 1.05
C THR A 16 11.89 -5.45 1.88
N GLY A 17 11.46 -4.32 1.32
CA GLY A 17 11.70 -2.99 1.90
C GLY A 17 12.96 -2.30 1.36
N GLY A 18 13.78 -3.00 0.56
CA GLY A 18 14.92 -2.43 -0.15
C GLY A 18 15.89 -1.72 0.79
N MET A 19 16.32 -0.51 0.42
CA MET A 19 17.20 0.33 1.25
C MET A 19 16.60 0.69 2.61
N PHE A 20 15.28 0.77 2.72
CA PHE A 20 14.64 1.12 3.97
C PHE A 20 14.62 -0.05 4.96
N SER A 21 14.82 -1.28 4.46
CA SER A 21 15.48 -2.43 5.08
C SER A 21 15.58 -2.50 6.60
N THR A 22 16.47 -1.66 7.12
CA THR A 22 17.04 -1.72 8.46
C THR A 22 16.49 -0.61 9.35
N ASP A 23 16.45 0.62 8.84
CA ASP A 23 16.39 1.81 9.70
C ASP A 23 15.05 2.58 9.69
N SER A 24 14.06 2.11 8.91
CA SER A 24 12.76 2.79 8.83
C SER A 24 11.71 2.21 9.79
N TYR A 25 11.11 3.05 10.63
CA TYR A 25 10.02 2.66 11.55
C TYR A 25 8.63 2.60 10.90
N SER A 26 8.44 3.32 9.79
CA SER A 26 7.13 3.52 9.16
C SER A 26 6.89 2.68 7.91
N THR A 27 7.90 1.97 7.39
CA THR A 27 7.76 1.21 6.15
C THR A 27 7.46 -0.26 6.41
N VAL A 28 6.55 -0.82 5.61
CA VAL A 28 6.24 -2.26 5.64
C VAL A 28 7.32 -3.00 4.85
N ARG A 29 7.89 -4.03 5.48
CA ARG A 29 8.90 -4.92 4.85
C ARG A 29 8.22 -5.89 3.88
N GLY A 30 8.09 -5.48 2.63
CA GLY A 30 7.50 -6.26 1.56
C GLY A 30 5.97 -6.14 1.49
N VAL A 31 5.45 -6.03 0.28
CA VAL A 31 4.00 -5.90 0.01
C VAL A 31 3.25 -7.23 0.19
N ASP A 32 3.98 -8.35 0.17
CA ASP A 32 3.43 -9.71 0.33
C ASP A 32 2.70 -9.90 1.68
N LYS A 33 3.02 -9.08 2.68
CA LYS A 33 2.33 -9.07 3.99
C LYS A 33 0.93 -8.46 3.93
N LEU A 34 0.64 -7.64 2.92
CA LEU A 34 -0.63 -6.93 2.77
C LEU A 34 -1.49 -7.58 1.69
N ILE A 35 -0.89 -7.92 0.55
CA ILE A 35 -1.59 -8.40 -0.64
C ILE A 35 -0.75 -9.52 -1.25
N PRO A 36 -1.36 -10.66 -1.66
CA PRO A 36 -0.62 -11.75 -2.29
C PRO A 36 0.00 -11.28 -3.61
N VAL A 37 1.29 -11.54 -3.78
CA VAL A 37 2.06 -11.16 -4.98
C VAL A 37 2.19 -12.35 -5.94
N ASP A 38 1.97 -12.11 -7.23
CA ASP A 38 2.08 -13.13 -8.27
C ASP A 38 3.47 -13.25 -8.88
N VAL A 39 4.12 -12.11 -9.11
CA VAL A 39 5.41 -11.99 -9.79
C VAL A 39 6.26 -10.95 -9.08
N TYR A 40 7.51 -11.31 -8.83
CA TYR A 40 8.52 -10.45 -8.23
C TYR A 40 9.50 -9.94 -9.29
N LEU A 41 9.71 -8.62 -9.35
CA LEU A 41 10.64 -7.96 -10.25
C LEU A 41 11.72 -7.22 -9.42
N PRO A 42 12.93 -7.79 -9.24
CA PRO A 42 13.99 -7.12 -8.52
C PRO A 42 14.57 -5.93 -9.30
N GLY A 43 15.03 -4.90 -8.59
CA GLY A 43 15.70 -3.72 -9.16
C GLY A 43 15.57 -2.48 -8.27
N CYS A 44 16.45 -1.50 -8.43
CA CYS A 44 16.40 -0.24 -7.68
C CYS A 44 17.01 0.93 -8.48
N PRO A 45 16.30 1.49 -9.49
CA PRO A 45 15.05 1.01 -10.09
C PRO A 45 15.29 -0.14 -11.10
N PRO A 46 14.30 -1.00 -11.37
CA PRO A 46 14.43 -2.03 -12.39
C PRO A 46 14.52 -1.41 -13.79
N LYS A 47 15.32 -2.04 -14.67
CA LYS A 47 15.43 -1.62 -16.07
C LYS A 47 14.11 -1.83 -16.83
N PRO A 48 13.78 -0.99 -17.82
CA PRO A 48 12.52 -1.11 -18.57
C PRO A 48 12.36 -2.47 -19.26
N GLU A 49 13.45 -3.08 -19.72
CA GLU A 49 13.42 -4.42 -20.34
C GLU A 49 12.99 -5.48 -19.32
N ALA A 50 13.40 -5.34 -18.05
CA ALA A 50 13.03 -6.25 -16.98
C ALA A 50 11.55 -6.13 -16.61
N VAL A 51 10.95 -4.95 -16.78
CA VAL A 51 9.50 -4.75 -16.62
C VAL A 51 8.74 -5.50 -17.71
N ILE A 52 9.19 -5.43 -18.96
CA ILE A 52 8.58 -6.14 -20.09
C ILE A 52 8.68 -7.67 -19.88
N ASP A 53 9.82 -8.15 -19.38
CA ASP A 53 9.99 -9.57 -19.02
C ASP A 53 9.05 -9.99 -17.89
N ALA A 54 8.85 -9.16 -16.86
CA ALA A 54 7.91 -9.43 -15.78
C ALA A 54 6.45 -9.53 -16.27
N ILE A 55 6.03 -8.66 -17.18
CA ILE A 55 4.70 -8.73 -17.82
C ILE A 55 4.58 -10.00 -18.66
N THR A 56 5.64 -10.36 -19.38
CA THR A 56 5.67 -11.59 -20.19
C THR A 56 5.58 -12.84 -19.31
N LYS A 57 6.26 -12.86 -18.16
CA LYS A 57 6.14 -13.90 -17.14
C LYS A 57 4.73 -13.99 -16.57
N LEU A 58 4.09 -12.85 -16.29
CA LEU A 58 2.71 -12.82 -15.82
C LEU A 58 1.74 -13.40 -16.86
N ARG A 59 1.89 -13.02 -18.14
CA ARG A 59 1.08 -13.59 -19.24
C ARG A 59 1.25 -15.11 -19.36
N LYS A 60 2.48 -15.62 -19.20
CA LYS A 60 2.76 -17.06 -19.19
C LYS A 60 2.10 -17.75 -17.98
N LYS A 61 2.12 -17.12 -16.80
CA LYS A 61 1.44 -17.63 -15.60
C LYS A 61 -0.07 -17.72 -15.82
N LEU A 62 -0.68 -16.65 -16.35
CA LEU A 62 -2.10 -16.60 -16.70
C LEU A 62 -2.49 -17.70 -17.70
N SER A 63 -1.68 -17.94 -18.73
CA SER A 63 -1.96 -18.99 -19.72
C SER A 63 -1.93 -20.42 -19.17
N ARG A 64 -1.27 -20.64 -18.02
CA ARG A 64 -1.16 -21.95 -17.37
C ARG A 64 -2.23 -22.16 -16.30
N GLU A 65 -2.89 -21.10 -15.85
CA GLU A 65 -3.87 -21.15 -14.79
C GLU A 65 -5.19 -21.71 -15.32
N ILE A 66 -5.60 -22.87 -14.80
CA ILE A 66 -6.84 -23.57 -15.18
C ILE A 66 -8.02 -22.91 -14.46
N TYR A 67 -9.18 -22.81 -15.12
CA TYR A 67 -10.38 -22.12 -14.64
C TYR A 67 -10.83 -22.53 -13.21
N GLU A 68 -10.55 -23.76 -12.79
CA GLU A 68 -11.02 -24.36 -11.53
C GLU A 68 -10.35 -23.78 -10.26
N ASP A 69 -9.14 -23.23 -10.34
CA ASP A 69 -8.50 -22.59 -9.19
C ASP A 69 -9.20 -21.27 -8.77
N ARG A 70 -10.07 -20.72 -9.64
CA ARG A 70 -10.83 -19.48 -9.38
C ARG A 70 -11.90 -19.63 -8.30
N ILE A 71 -12.39 -20.85 -8.06
CA ILE A 71 -13.48 -21.08 -7.09
C ILE A 71 -12.97 -20.94 -5.64
N ARG A 72 -11.66 -21.08 -5.39
CA ARG A 72 -11.06 -21.00 -4.05
C ARG A 72 -10.73 -19.58 -3.56
N SER A 73 -10.80 -18.54 -4.40
CA SER A 73 -10.46 -17.16 -3.98
C SER A 73 -11.58 -16.45 -3.22
N GLN A 74 -12.74 -17.08 -3.03
CA GLN A 74 -13.83 -16.57 -2.20
C GLN A 74 -13.29 -16.32 -0.79
N GLN A 75 -12.94 -15.06 -0.53
CA GLN A 75 -12.36 -14.60 0.72
C GLN A 75 -13.41 -14.82 1.80
N GLY A 76 -13.27 -15.92 2.55
CA GLY A 76 -14.27 -16.34 3.51
C GLY A 76 -14.52 -15.24 4.52
N SER A 77 -15.76 -14.76 4.59
CA SER A 77 -16.16 -13.70 5.52
C SER A 77 -16.19 -14.23 6.95
N ARG A 78 -15.02 -14.31 7.59
CA ARG A 78 -14.89 -14.59 9.02
C ARG A 78 -15.11 -13.27 9.77
N CYS A 79 -16.34 -13.05 10.21
CA CYS A 79 -16.68 -11.88 11.02
C CYS A 79 -16.51 -12.22 12.51
N PHE A 80 -15.71 -11.42 13.22
CA PHE A 80 -15.59 -11.47 14.67
C PHE A 80 -15.99 -10.12 15.25
N THR A 81 -16.86 -10.12 16.25
CA THR A 81 -17.30 -8.91 16.95
C THR A 81 -16.77 -8.93 18.37
N ILE A 82 -15.97 -7.92 18.74
CA ILE A 82 -15.42 -7.74 20.09
C ILE A 82 -15.77 -6.33 20.57
N SER A 83 -16.34 -6.22 21.78
CA SER A 83 -16.61 -4.94 22.44
C SER A 83 -15.31 -4.31 22.97
N HIS A 84 -15.09 -3.03 22.70
CA HIS A 84 -13.90 -2.29 23.15
C HIS A 84 -14.28 -1.06 23.97
N LYS A 85 -13.40 -0.62 24.88
CA LYS A 85 -13.57 0.60 25.70
C LYS A 85 -12.62 1.73 25.25
N PHE A 86 -12.53 1.95 23.94
CA PHE A 86 -11.75 3.06 23.37
C PHE A 86 -12.53 4.36 23.48
N HIS A 87 -11.81 5.46 23.72
CA HIS A 87 -12.38 6.81 23.68
C HIS A 87 -12.46 7.29 22.23
N ILE A 88 -13.61 7.85 21.83
CA ILE A 88 -13.82 8.37 20.48
C ILE A 88 -13.11 9.72 20.33
N GLY A 89 -12.04 9.76 19.52
CA GLY A 89 -11.36 11.00 19.14
C GLY A 89 -12.10 11.74 18.02
N ARG A 90 -11.96 13.07 17.96
CA ARG A 90 -12.43 13.88 16.82
C ARG A 90 -11.47 13.73 15.64
N SER A 91 -11.99 13.79 14.41
CA SER A 91 -11.15 13.72 13.19
C SER A 91 -10.18 14.91 13.13
N ILE A 92 -8.90 14.60 12.90
CA ILE A 92 -7.82 15.59 12.76
C ILE A 92 -7.72 16.18 11.34
N HIS A 93 -8.34 15.56 10.34
CA HIS A 93 -8.29 16.00 8.95
C HIS A 93 -9.60 16.71 8.57
N THR A 94 -9.80 17.94 9.04
CA THR A 94 -11.05 18.72 8.87
C THR A 94 -11.18 19.39 7.50
N GLY A 95 -10.23 19.22 6.58
CA GLY A 95 -10.30 19.78 5.21
C GLY A 95 -10.18 21.31 5.12
N ASN A 96 -10.05 22.00 6.25
CA ASN A 96 -9.89 23.45 6.34
C ASN A 96 -8.41 23.87 6.15
N TYR A 97 -7.75 23.38 5.11
CA TYR A 97 -6.37 23.79 4.79
C TYR A 97 -6.31 25.29 4.45
N ASP A 98 -7.28 25.78 3.67
CA ASP A 98 -7.36 27.19 3.25
C ASP A 98 -7.94 28.13 4.32
N ARG A 99 -8.56 27.58 5.38
CA ARG A 99 -9.20 28.32 6.48
C ARG A 99 -8.30 28.40 7.72
N GLY A 100 -6.99 28.30 7.54
CA GLY A 100 -6.00 28.32 8.60
C GLY A 100 -6.11 29.56 9.51
N LEU A 101 -6.86 29.43 10.60
CA LEU A 101 -6.77 30.24 11.83
C LEU A 101 -5.37 30.15 12.49
N LEU A 102 -4.38 29.58 11.82
CA LEU A 102 -3.01 29.35 12.30
C LEU A 102 -1.98 30.29 11.68
N TYR A 103 -2.37 31.20 10.78
CA TYR A 103 -1.56 32.37 10.42
C TYR A 103 -2.27 33.62 10.96
N GLN A 104 -2.39 33.74 12.28
CA GLN A 104 -2.61 35.06 12.86
C GLN A 104 -1.26 35.80 12.83
N PRO A 105 -1.13 36.95 12.13
CA PRO A 105 0.04 37.79 12.31
C PRO A 105 0.12 38.20 13.78
N PRO A 106 1.32 38.35 14.37
CA PRO A 106 1.44 38.77 15.76
C PRO A 106 0.67 40.08 15.95
N SER A 107 -0.22 40.11 16.94
CA SER A 107 -0.89 41.33 17.37
C SER A 107 0.19 42.32 17.83
N ASN A 108 0.42 43.39 17.06
CA ASN A 108 1.17 44.56 17.53
C ASN A 108 0.37 45.20 18.68
N SER A 109 0.56 44.69 19.90
CA SER A 109 0.15 45.35 21.13
C SER A 109 1.41 45.73 21.91
N GLY A 110 1.89 46.95 21.65
CA GLY A 110 2.96 47.59 22.42
C GLY A 110 4.01 48.28 21.55
N ILE A 111 3.77 49.55 21.21
CA ILE A 111 4.66 50.73 21.32
C ILE A 111 3.82 51.94 20.83
N LEU A 112 3.09 52.54 21.77
CA LEU A 112 2.90 53.98 22.00
C LEU A 112 1.88 54.16 23.12
#